data_AF-A0A935T8Z8-F1
#
_entry.id   AF-A0A935T8Z8-F1
#
_cell.length_a   1.000
_cell.length_b   1.000
_cell.length_c   1.000
_cell.angle_alpha   90.00
_cell.angle_beta   90.00
_cell.angle_gamma   90.00
#
_symmetry.space_group_name_H-M   'P 1'
#
loop_
_entity.id
_entity.type
_entity.pdbx_description
1 polymer ?
#
loop_
_entity_poly.entity_id
_entity_poly.type
_entity_poly.pdbx_seq_one_letter_code
_entity_poly.pdbx_strand_id
1 'polypeptide(L)'
;MKGAIASVEIFAFAASGPGEASSSRPRRLSLVIGVPERAPSGERWHCRVALADLHRPQTLAGRDSVEALFLAVECARGWISALNAEGFALCRDRTGSEPFSIP
;
A
#
# COMPACT_ATOMS: atom_id res chain seq x y z
N MET A 1 -10.16 1.11 16.95
CA MET A 1 -8.97 1.22 16.09
C MET A 1 -8.30 2.54 16.40
N LYS A 2 -7.09 2.54 16.99
CA LYS A 2 -6.24 3.74 16.99
C LYS A 2 -5.85 4.01 15.53
N GLY A 3 -5.86 5.29 15.14
CA GLY A 3 -6.05 5.74 13.76
C GLY A 3 -4.97 5.28 12.77
N ALA A 4 -5.35 5.17 11.50
CA ALA A 4 -4.40 5.16 10.40
C ALA A 4 -3.82 6.57 10.24
N ILE A 5 -2.53 6.68 9.93
CA ILE A 5 -1.93 7.97 9.53
C ILE A 5 -2.15 8.23 8.04
N ALA A 6 -2.29 7.16 7.25
CA ALA A 6 -2.66 7.22 5.85
C ALA A 6 -3.53 6.03 5.46
N SER A 7 -4.53 6.28 4.62
CA SER A 7 -5.37 5.27 3.99
C SER A 7 -5.68 5.72 2.58
N VAL A 8 -5.32 4.92 1.58
CA VAL A 8 -5.46 5.28 0.16
C VAL A 8 -6.11 4.12 -0.60
N GLU A 9 -7.12 4.44 -1.40
CA GLU A 9 -7.68 3.50 -2.38
C GLU A 9 -6.83 3.53 -3.66
N ILE A 10 -6.52 2.34 -4.18
CA ILE A 10 -5.76 2.15 -5.42
C ILE A 10 -6.56 1.21 -6.31
N PHE A 11 -6.65 1.51 -7.60
CA PHE A 11 -7.32 0.70 -8.58
C PHE A 11 -6.28 0.07 -9.50
N ALA A 12 -6.15 -1.26 -9.42
CA ALA A 12 -5.21 -2.03 -10.22
C ALA A 12 -5.92 -2.61 -11.44
N PHE A 13 -5.48 -2.18 -12.61
CA PHE A 13 -5.90 -2.67 -13.92
C PHE A 13 -4.86 -3.67 -14.40
N ALA A 14 -5.25 -4.91 -14.64
CA ALA A 14 -4.36 -5.86 -15.30
C ALA A 14 -4.08 -5.34 -16.73
N ALA A 15 -2.81 -5.36 -17.17
CA ALA A 15 -2.50 -5.06 -18.56
C ALA A 15 -3.22 -6.09 -19.46
N SER A 16 -4.22 -5.64 -20.22
CA SER A 16 -4.50 -6.21 -21.53
C SER A 16 -3.44 -5.67 -22.49
N GLY A 17 -3.05 -6.48 -23.49
CA GLY A 17 -1.95 -6.14 -24.40
C GLY A 17 -2.09 -4.77 -25.07
N PRO A 18 -1.04 -4.26 -25.73
CA PRO A 18 -1.05 -2.94 -26.33
C PRO A 18 -2.20 -2.81 -27.33
N GLY A 19 -3.16 -1.91 -27.05
CA GLY A 19 -4.32 -1.63 -27.89
C GLY A 19 -5.67 -2.01 -27.30
N GLU A 20 -5.72 -2.78 -26.21
CA GLU A 20 -6.96 -3.07 -25.51
C GLU A 20 -7.00 -2.33 -24.18
N ALA A 21 -7.91 -1.36 -24.05
CA ALA A 21 -8.37 -0.96 -22.73
C ALA A 21 -9.13 -2.16 -22.17
N SER A 22 -8.55 -2.86 -21.20
CA SER A 22 -9.19 -4.04 -20.62
C SER A 22 -10.57 -3.63 -20.13
N SER A 23 -11.62 -4.23 -20.69
CA SER A 23 -12.97 -4.14 -20.15
C SER A 23 -13.11 -4.84 -18.79
N SER A 24 -12.02 -5.41 -18.25
CA SER A 24 -11.98 -5.96 -16.90
C SER A 24 -12.06 -4.86 -15.85
N ARG A 25 -13.12 -4.90 -15.04
CA ARG A 25 -13.29 -4.05 -13.86
C ARG A 25 -12.01 -4.05 -13.01
N PRO A 26 -11.46 -2.88 -12.62
CA PRO A 26 -10.23 -2.84 -11.84
C PRO A 26 -10.41 -3.52 -10.50
N ARG A 27 -9.33 -4.13 -10.00
CA ARG A 27 -9.27 -4.59 -8.62
C ARG A 27 -9.07 -3.37 -7.73
N ARG A 28 -10.02 -3.12 -6.83
CA ARG A 28 -9.85 -2.12 -5.78
C ARG A 28 -8.96 -2.69 -4.69
N LEU A 29 -7.95 -1.92 -4.30
CA LEU A 29 -7.01 -2.20 -3.23
C LEU A 29 -7.09 -1.07 -2.21
N SER A 30 -6.84 -1.37 -0.94
CA SER A 30 -6.73 -0.36 0.11
C SER A 30 -5.37 -0.47 0.79
N LEU A 31 -4.54 0.54 0.60
CA LEU A 31 -3.26 0.67 1.28
C LEU A 31 -3.46 1.48 2.56
N VAL A 32 -3.12 0.90 3.71
CA VAL A 32 -3.27 1.52 5.02
C VAL A 32 -1.93 1.48 5.74
N ILE A 33 -1.50 2.63 6.27
CA ILE A 33 -0.37 2.75 7.19
C ILE A 33 -0.92 3.24 8.53
N GLY A 34 -0.69 2.44 9.57
CA GLY A 34 -1.08 2.72 10.94
C GLY A 34 -0.19 3.80 11.57
N VAL A 35 -0.73 4.52 12.55
CA VAL A 35 0.10 5.38 13.41
C VAL A 35 1.14 4.50 14.13
N PRO A 36 2.42 4.92 14.21
CA PRO A 36 3.42 4.22 15.01
C PRO A 36 3.01 4.15 16.48
N GLU A 37 3.07 2.96 17.07
CA GLU A 37 2.72 2.71 18.45
C GLU A 37 3.89 2.07 19.19
N ARG A 38 4.05 2.40 20.47
CA ARG A 38 5.05 1.75 21.30
C ARG A 38 4.64 0.30 21.57
N ALA A 39 5.57 -0.63 21.40
CA ALA A 39 5.36 -2.04 21.70
C ALA A 39 4.99 -2.23 23.18
N PRO A 40 4.21 -3.27 23.55
CA PRO A 40 3.84 -3.51 24.94
C PRO A 40 5.04 -3.71 25.89
N SER A 41 6.17 -4.22 25.36
CA SER A 41 7.42 -4.34 26.12
C SER A 41 8.12 -3.00 26.38
N GLY A 42 7.74 -1.93 25.69
CA GLY A 42 8.31 -0.59 25.84
C GLY A 42 9.62 -0.33 25.08
N GLU A 43 10.25 -1.37 24.54
CA GLU A 43 11.60 -1.31 23.94
C GLU A 43 11.64 -0.92 22.47
N ARG A 44 10.51 -1.05 21.75
CA ARG A 44 10.43 -0.78 20.31
C ARG A 44 9.17 -0.03 19.94
N TRP A 45 9.18 0.53 18.75
CA TRP A 45 8.00 1.09 18.09
C TRP A 45 7.56 0.17 16.97
N HIS A 46 6.26 0.04 16.79
CA HIS A 46 5.64 -0.76 15.76
C HIS A 46 4.80 0.13 14.85
N CYS A 47 4.90 -0.08 13.55
CA CYS A 47 3.98 0.49 12.58
C CYS A 47 3.35 -0.66 11.78
N ARG A 48 2.03 -0.62 11.63
CA ARG A 48 1.30 -1.60 10.83
C ARG A 48 1.09 -1.09 9.43
N VAL A 49 1.28 -1.94 8.44
CA VAL A 49 1.00 -1.64 7.04
C VAL A 49 0.19 -2.76 6.42
N ALA A 50 -0.79 -2.42 5.61
CA ALA A 50 -1.66 -3.39 4.96
C ALA A 50 -2.00 -2.92 3.55
N LEU A 51 -1.87 -3.84 2.58
CA LEU A 51 -2.48 -3.70 1.27
C LEU A 51 -3.61 -4.73 1.21
N ALA A 52 -4.80 -4.30 1.62
CA ALA A 52 -5.96 -5.16 1.72
C ALA A 52 -6.26 -5.84 0.37
N ASP A 53 -6.85 -7.03 0.45
CA ASP A 53 -7.22 -7.88 -0.68
C ASP A 53 -6.05 -8.52 -1.47
N LEU A 54 -4.79 -8.24 -1.11
CA LEU A 54 -3.59 -8.88 -1.66
C LEU A 54 -2.64 -9.44 -0.60
N HIS A 55 -2.39 -8.69 0.47
CA HIS A 55 -1.44 -9.08 1.50
C HIS A 55 -2.08 -9.08 2.89
N ARG A 56 -1.64 -10.00 3.75
CA ARG A 56 -1.94 -9.91 5.19
C ARG A 56 -1.24 -8.67 5.75
N PRO A 57 -1.87 -7.95 6.70
CA PRO A 57 -1.21 -6.84 7.39
C PRO A 57 0.14 -7.27 7.98
N GLN A 58 1.16 -6.43 7.81
CA GLN A 58 2.48 -6.60 8.41
C GLN A 58 2.66 -5.61 9.56
N THR A 59 3.47 -6.00 10.55
CA THR A 59 3.90 -5.13 11.66
C THR A 59 5.41 -4.98 11.59
N LEU A 60 5.87 -3.76 11.36
CA LEU A 60 7.29 -3.42 11.22
C LEU A 60 7.77 -2.77 12.51
N ALA A 61 8.94 -3.19 13.00
CA ALA A 61 9.49 -2.71 14.24
C ALA A 61 10.72 -1.81 14.01
N GLY A 62 10.70 -0.62 14.60
CA GLY A 62 11.81 0.34 14.63
C GLY A 62 12.27 0.65 16.05
N ARG A 63 13.45 1.25 16.18
CA ARG A 63 14.00 1.76 17.45
C ARG A 63 13.21 2.96 17.96
N ASP A 64 12.70 3.78 17.04
CA ASP A 64 11.82 4.92 17.31
C ASP A 64 10.59 4.95 16.37
N SER A 65 9.69 5.91 16.60
CA SER A 65 8.45 6.05 15.82
C SER A 65 8.70 6.40 14.35
N VAL A 66 9.78 7.12 14.05
CA VAL A 66 10.14 7.54 12.69
C VAL A 66 10.67 6.36 11.91
N GLU A 67 11.57 5.57 12.50
CA GLU A 67 12.11 4.37 11.88
C GLU A 67 11.01 3.33 11.63
N ALA A 68 10.10 3.13 12.59
CA ALA A 68 8.97 2.22 12.41
C ALA A 68 8.06 2.66 11.24
N LEU A 69 7.76 3.96 11.14
CA LEU A 69 6.99 4.53 10.03
C LEU A 69 7.72 4.38 8.69
N PHE A 70 9.01 4.70 8.65
CA PHE A 70 9.84 4.58 7.46
C PHE A 70 9.83 3.15 6.91
N LEU A 71 10.03 2.15 7.77
CA LEU A 71 9.97 0.74 7.38
C LEU A 71 8.60 0.33 6.83
N ALA A 72 7.52 0.85 7.40
CA ALA A 72 6.16 0.61 6.90
C ALA A 72 5.94 1.27 5.53
N VAL A 73 6.47 2.48 5.31
CA VAL A 73 6.44 3.16 4.00
C VAL A 73 7.24 2.37 2.97
N GLU A 74 8.47 1.95 3.28
CA GLU A 74 9.29 1.15 2.36
C GLU A 74 8.64 -0.19 2.01
N CYS A 75 7.98 -0.84 2.99
CA CYS A 75 7.19 -2.04 2.74
C CYS A 75 6.03 -1.77 1.77
N ALA A 76 5.29 -0.68 1.96
CA ALA A 76 4.24 -0.26 1.03
C ALA A 76 4.78 0.05 -0.37
N ARG A 77 5.91 0.75 -0.48
CA ARG A 77 6.59 1.05 -1.75
C ARG A 77 6.94 -0.25 -2.47
N GLY A 78 7.52 -1.21 -1.77
CA GLY A 78 7.84 -2.54 -2.31
C GLY A 78 6.63 -3.25 -2.90
N TRP A 79 5.48 -3.24 -2.22
CA TRP A 79 4.25 -3.85 -2.74
C TRP A 79 3.72 -3.17 -4.01
N ILE A 80 3.75 -1.84 -4.05
CA ILE A 80 3.32 -1.08 -5.24
C ILE A 80 4.27 -1.32 -6.41
N SER A 81 5.59 -1.35 -6.17
CA SER A 81 6.57 -1.71 -7.19
C SER A 81 6.37 -3.13 -7.71
N ALA A 82 6.04 -4.08 -6.85
CA ALA A 82 5.74 -5.46 -7.25
C ALA A 82 4.51 -5.53 -8.17
N LEU A 83 3.43 -4.81 -7.85
CA LEU A 83 2.25 -4.75 -8.72
C LEU A 83 2.56 -4.18 -10.11
N ASN A 84 3.35 -3.10 -10.17
CA ASN A 84 3.79 -2.56 -11.46
C ASN A 84 4.63 -3.58 -12.24
N ALA A 85 5.52 -4.31 -11.57
CA ALA A 85 6.35 -5.36 -12.18
C ALA A 85 5.52 -6.58 -12.65
N GLU A 86 4.41 -6.87 -11.98
CA GLU A 86 3.42 -7.87 -12.40
C GLU A 86 2.56 -7.40 -13.60
N GLY A 87 2.75 -6.17 -14.07
CA GLY A 87 2.04 -5.62 -15.22
C GLY A 87 0.72 -4.95 -14.88
N PHE A 88 0.48 -4.59 -13.62
CA PHE A 88 -0.69 -3.79 -13.26
C PHE A 88 -0.43 -2.31 -13.56
N ALA A 89 -1.37 -1.67 -14.23
CA ALA A 89 -1.48 -0.22 -14.25
C ALA A 89 -2.26 0.22 -13.00
N LEU A 90 -1.65 1.07 -12.18
CA LEU A 90 -2.24 1.54 -10.91
C LEU A 90 -2.79 2.95 -11.09
N CYS A 91 -4.02 3.17 -10.63
CA CYS A 91 -4.72 4.45 -10.71
C CYS A 91 -5.35 4.85 -9.38
N ARG A 92 -5.58 6.15 -9.20
CA ARG A 92 -6.28 6.73 -8.04
C ARG A 92 -7.80 6.64 -8.14
N ASP A 93 -8.32 6.50 -9.36
CA ASP A 93 -9.74 6.43 -9.64
C ASP A 93 -10.14 5.10 -10.32
N ARG A 94 -11.45 4.84 -10.33
CA ARG A 94 -12.06 3.65 -10.93
C ARG A 94 -12.08 3.66 -12.45
N THR A 95 -11.86 4.81 -13.09
CA THR A 95 -11.94 4.99 -14.54
C THR A 95 -10.57 4.84 -15.22
N GLY A 96 -9.49 4.77 -14.44
CA GLY A 96 -8.12 4.67 -14.93
C GLY A 96 -7.53 6.01 -15.39
N SER A 97 -8.13 7.14 -15.01
CA SER A 97 -7.80 8.46 -15.56
C SER A 97 -6.63 9.14 -14.85
N GLU A 98 -6.46 8.90 -13.56
CA GLU A 98 -5.40 9.44 -12.73
C GLU A 98 -4.39 8.34 -12.36
N PRO A 99 -3.18 8.35 -12.94
CA PRO A 99 -2.12 7.40 -12.56
C PRO A 99 -1.77 7.52 -11.08
N PHE A 100 -1.58 6.37 -10.43
CA PHE A 100 -1.08 6.30 -9.07
C PHE A 100 0.45 6.27 -9.09
N SER A 101 1.06 7.39 -8.68
CA SER A 101 2.51 7.49 -8.48
C SER A 101 2.82 7.64 -7.00
N ILE A 102 3.83 6.92 -6.53
CA ILE A 102 4.45 7.19 -5.23
C ILE A 102 5.59 8.19 -5.49
N PRO A 103 5.64 9.32 -4.77
CA PRO A 103 6.77 10.25 -4.85
C PRO A 103 8.11 9.63 -4.40
#